data_AF-A0A846NS83-F1
#
_entry.id   AF-A0A846NS83-F1
#
_cell.length_a   1.000
_cell.length_b   1.000
_cell.length_c   1.000
_cell.angle_alpha   90.00
_cell.angle_beta   90.00
_cell.angle_gamma   90.00
#
_symmetry.space_group_name_H-M   'P 1'
#
loop_
_entity.id
_entity.type
_entity.pdbx_description
1 polymer ?
#
loop_
_entity_poly.entity_id
_entity_poly.type
_entity_poly.pdbx_seq_one_letter_code
_entity_poly.pdbx_strand_id
1 'polypeptide(L)' 'MVGDITGPDGWPDGKCDMRDIGSVARLFGVIYPDPRYKANCDVVYDLKIDMKDIGNVARHFGEIDP' A
#
# COMPACT_ATOMS: atom_id res chain seq x y z
N MET A 1 -2.26 6.62 9.23
CA MET A 1 -2.29 7.56 8.10
C MET A 1 -2.68 6.84 6.81
N VAL A 2 -3.31 7.49 5.83
CA VAL A 2 -3.61 6.84 4.53
C VAL A 2 -2.30 6.72 3.74
N GLY A 3 -2.07 5.57 3.11
CA GLY A 3 -0.83 5.32 2.36
C GLY A 3 0.36 4.84 3.20
N ASP A 4 0.31 4.94 4.53
CA ASP A 4 1.27 4.31 5.44
C ASP A 4 0.88 2.85 5.70
N ILE A 5 1.47 1.95 4.92
CA ILE A 5 1.13 0.53 4.80
C ILE A 5 2.18 -0.33 5.50
N THR A 6 3.44 0.11 5.52
CA THR A 6 4.56 -0.64 6.07
C THR A 6 5.64 0.30 6.60
N GLY A 7 6.60 -0.30 7.31
CA GLY A 7 7.79 0.37 7.81
C GLY A 7 8.98 -0.57 7.87
N PRO A 8 10.09 -0.16 8.50
CA PRO A 8 11.28 -0.98 8.64
C PRO A 8 11.01 -2.29 9.38
N ASP A 9 10.08 -2.27 10.34
CA ASP A 9 9.69 -3.44 11.14
C ASP A 9 8.51 -4.22 10.55
N GLY A 10 8.10 -3.89 9.31
CA GLY A 10 6.95 -4.51 8.64
C GLY A 10 5.59 -3.99 9.08
N TRP A 11 5.56 -2.93 9.88
CA TRP A 11 4.37 -2.23 10.35
C TRP A 11 4.43 -0.76 9.95
N PRO A 12 3.28 -0.09 9.72
CA PRO A 12 3.22 1.35 9.46
C PRO A 12 4.14 2.16 10.37
N ASP A 13 4.99 3.01 9.81
CA ASP A 13 6.03 3.76 10.56
C ASP A 13 5.71 5.24 10.76
N GLY A 14 4.46 5.64 10.48
CA GLY A 14 4.00 7.01 10.58
C GLY A 14 4.47 7.87 9.41
N LYS A 15 5.01 7.29 8.34
CA LYS A 15 5.47 8.00 7.15
C LYS A 15 4.94 7.30 5.92
N CYS A 16 4.44 8.06 4.95
CA CYS A 16 4.11 7.52 3.64
C CYS A 16 5.31 7.73 2.72
N ASP A 17 6.09 6.69 2.46
CA ASP A 17 7.31 6.76 1.65
C ASP A 17 7.38 5.67 0.55
N MET A 18 8.56 5.51 -0.06
CA MET A 18 8.74 4.56 -1.17
C MET A 18 8.60 3.10 -0.73
N ARG A 19 8.69 2.79 0.56
CA ARG A 19 8.47 1.45 1.11
C ARG A 19 7.00 1.07 1.04
N ASP A 20 6.09 2.01 1.23
CA ASP A 20 4.64 1.79 1.07
C ASP A 20 4.29 1.53 -0.38
N ILE A 21 4.76 2.41 -1.28
CA ILE A 21 4.59 2.24 -2.72
C ILE A 21 5.18 0.89 -3.16
N GLY A 22 6.39 0.55 -2.69
CA GLY A 22 7.05 -0.71 -2.98
C GLY A 22 6.26 -1.93 -2.50
N SER A 23 5.57 -1.82 -1.36
CA SER A 23 4.75 -2.90 -0.81
C SER A 23 3.54 -3.20 -1.67
N VAL A 24 2.84 -2.17 -2.15
CA VAL A 24 1.73 -2.31 -3.10
C VAL A 24 2.23 -2.81 -4.45
N ALA A 25 3.28 -2.19 -5.00
CA ALA A 25 3.83 -2.54 -6.30
C ALA A 25 4.34 -4.00 -6.37
N ARG A 26 4.83 -4.56 -5.25
CA ARG A 26 5.25 -5.97 -5.20
C ARG A 26 4.09 -6.96 -5.38
N LEU A 27 2.86 -6.52 -5.14
CA LEU A 27 1.64 -7.32 -5.31
C LEU A 27 0.81 -6.88 -6.53
N PHE A 28 1.38 -6.07 -7.42
CA PHE A 28 0.69 -5.62 -8.62
C PHE A 28 0.11 -6.79 -9.44
N GLY A 29 -1.17 -6.68 -9.80
CA GLY A 29 -1.91 -7.68 -10.56
C GLY A 29 -2.46 -8.85 -9.72
N VAL A 30 -2.23 -8.88 -8.40
CA VAL A 30 -2.86 -9.87 -7.51
C VAL A 30 -4.33 -9.51 -7.30
N ILE A 31 -5.21 -10.52 -7.39
CA ILE A 31 -6.66 -10.38 -7.29
C ILE A 31 -7.17 -11.39 -6.24
N TYR A 32 -8.07 -10.98 -5.36
CA TYR A 32 -8.70 -11.89 -4.41
C TYR A 32 -9.45 -13.02 -5.15
N PRO A 33 -9.35 -14.31 -4.72
CA PRO A 33 -8.82 -14.80 -3.46
C PRO A 33 -7.39 -15.39 -3.54
N ASP A 34 -6.51 -14.86 -4.41
CA ASP A 34 -5.12 -15.34 -4.49
C ASP A 34 -4.47 -15.34 -3.08
N PRO A 35 -3.76 -16.41 -2.67
CA PRO A 35 -3.18 -16.51 -1.32
C PRO A 35 -2.12 -15.44 -1.01
N ARG A 36 -1.58 -14.76 -2.02
CA ARG A 36 -0.67 -13.63 -1.86
C ARG A 36 -1.41 -12.31 -1.63
N TYR A 37 -2.73 -12.29 -1.83
CA TYR A 37 -3.54 -11.10 -1.65
C TYR A 37 -3.40 -10.58 -0.22
N LYS A 38 -3.10 -9.29 -0.11
CA LYS A 38 -3.06 -8.59 1.17
C LYS A 38 -4.00 -7.41 1.12
N ALA A 39 -5.01 -7.43 1.99
CA ALA A 39 -6.04 -6.39 2.04
C ALA A 39 -5.47 -4.99 2.38
N ASN A 40 -4.29 -4.90 3.00
CA ASN A 40 -3.64 -3.61 3.25
C ASN A 40 -3.00 -3.00 1.99
N CYS A 41 -2.83 -3.77 0.91
CA CYS A 41 -2.29 -3.29 -0.37
C CYS A 41 -3.38 -3.02 -1.42
N ASP A 42 -4.63 -3.45 -1.17
CA ASP A 42 -5.83 -3.02 -1.91
C ASP A 42 -6.42 -1.81 -1.18
N VAL A 43 -5.86 -0.64 -1.46
CA VAL A 43 -6.13 0.61 -0.78
C VAL A 43 -7.48 1.19 -1.19
N VAL A 44 -7.93 0.92 -2.41
CA VAL A 44 -9.25 1.35 -2.90
C VAL A 44 -10.36 0.33 -2.64
N TYR A 45 -10.02 -0.84 -2.08
CA TYR A 45 -10.92 -1.93 -1.70
C TYR A 45 -11.77 -2.47 -2.86
N ASP A 46 -11.16 -2.62 -4.04
CA ASP A 46 -11.85 -3.16 -5.24
C ASP A 46 -11.50 -4.64 -5.55
N LEU A 47 -10.83 -5.30 -4.59
CA LEU A 47 -10.38 -6.70 -4.60
C LEU A 47 -9.26 -6.99 -5.60
N LYS A 48 -8.62 -5.95 -6.14
CA LYS A 48 -7.48 -6.03 -7.06
C LYS A 48 -6.40 -5.09 -6.56
N ILE A 49 -5.15 -5.51 -6.67
CA ILE A 49 -4.01 -4.66 -6.37
C ILE A 49 -3.45 -4.16 -7.71
N ASP A 50 -3.71 -2.91 -8.06
CA ASP A 50 -3.32 -2.32 -9.35
C ASP A 50 -2.83 -0.86 -9.25
N MET A 51 -2.83 -0.14 -10.38
CA MET A 51 -2.35 1.24 -10.43
C MET A 51 -3.23 2.22 -9.64
N LYS A 52 -4.48 1.88 -9.35
CA LYS A 52 -5.34 2.71 -8.49
C LYS A 52 -4.81 2.73 -7.07
N ASP A 53 -4.38 1.59 -6.55
CA ASP A 53 -3.80 1.49 -5.20
C ASP A 53 -2.49 2.24 -5.13
N ILE A 54 -1.58 1.99 -6.09
CA ILE A 54 -0.31 2.71 -6.18
C ILE A 54 -0.55 4.22 -6.29
N GLY A 55 -1.48 4.65 -7.14
CA GLY A 55 -1.83 6.05 -7.30
C GLY A 55 -2.45 6.67 -6.05
N ASN A 56 -3.17 5.88 -5.25
CA ASN A 56 -3.72 6.31 -3.96
C ASN A 56 -2.59 6.52 -2.94
N VAL A 57 -1.69 5.55 -2.76
CA VAL A 57 -0.52 5.70 -1.88
C VAL A 57 0.36 6.87 -2.32
N ALA A 58 0.64 6.97 -3.62
CA ALA A 58 1.46 8.05 -4.17
C ALA A 58 0.86 9.46 -3.96
N ARG A 59 -0.47 9.57 -3.81
CA ARG A 59 -1.13 10.85 -3.49
C ARG A 59 -0.76 11.36 -2.09
N HIS A 60 -0.49 10.45 -1.16
CA HIS A 60 -0.14 10.74 0.23
C HIS A 60 1.37 10.71 0.47
N PHE A 61 2.18 10.55 -0.57
CA PHE A 61 3.63 10.46 -0.45
C PHE A 61 4.23 11.69 0.23
N GLY A 62 5.04 11.45 1.26
CA GLY A 62 5.69 12.47 2.08
C GLY A 62 4.86 12.96 3.26
N GLU A 63 3.63 12.47 3.45
CA GLU A 63 2.88 12.69 4.68
C GLU A 63 3.56 11.99 5.87
N ILE A 64 3.48 12.63 7.04
CA ILE A 64 4.05 12.15 8.30
C ILE A 64 3.01 12.37 9.41
N ASP A 65 2.75 11.35 10.21
CA ASP A 65 1.92 11.45 11.43
C ASP A 65 2.80 11.93 12.60
N PRO A 66 2.50 13.08 13.23
CA PRO A 66 3.32 13.68 14.29
C PRO A 66 3.34 12.93 15.62
#